data_AF-A0A939SD92-F1
#
_entry.id   AF-A0A939SD92-F1
#
_cell.length_a   1.000
_cell.length_b   1.000
_cell.length_c   1.000
_cell.angle_alpha   90.00
_cell.angle_beta   90.00
_cell.angle_gamma   90.00
#
_symmetry.space_group_name_H-M   'P 1'
#
loop_
_entity.id
_entity.type
_entity.pdbx_description
1 polymer ?
#
loop_
_entity_poly.entity_id
_entity_poly.type
_entity_poly.pdbx_seq_one_letter_code
_entity_poly.pdbx_strand_id
1 'polypeptide(L)' 'MQVKRRPRGTRIAPVRVAWEIERTRKERFELLARQAGVSASVFLELVIDHIEDELTDRGVPAWLPQPEPDEGELPIDTA' A
#
# COMPACT_ATOMS: atom_id res chain seq x y z
N MET A 1 2.14 -9.30 23.24
CA MET A 1 0.99 -8.70 22.54
C MET A 1 0.34 -9.75 21.66
N GLN A 2 -0.97 -9.95 21.77
CA GLN A 2 -1.71 -10.90 20.95
C GLN A 2 -1.95 -10.25 19.59
N VAL A 3 -1.33 -10.77 18.53
CA VAL A 3 -1.54 -10.25 17.17
C VAL A 3 -2.98 -10.52 16.77
N LYS A 4 -3.77 -9.47 16.50
CA LYS A 4 -5.14 -9.59 16.03
C LYS A 4 -5.11 -10.19 14.62
N ARG A 5 -5.42 -11.48 14.54
CA ARG A 5 -5.57 -12.19 13.26
C ARG A 5 -7.01 -12.05 12.80
N ARG A 6 -7.21 -11.89 11.49
CA ARG A 6 -8.56 -11.94 10.90
C ARG A 6 -9.20 -13.30 11.24
N PRO A 7 -10.50 -13.37 11.58
CA PRO A 7 -11.12 -14.65 11.91
C PRO A 7 -11.02 -15.63 10.74
N ARG A 8 -10.79 -16.91 11.05
CA ARG A 8 -10.61 -17.95 10.04
C ARG A 8 -11.89 -18.06 9.18
N GLY A 9 -11.75 -18.17 7.86
CA GLY A 9 -12.88 -18.27 6.93
C GLY A 9 -13.53 -16.94 6.53
N THR A 10 -13.03 -15.79 6.99
CA THR A 10 -13.56 -14.46 6.62
C THR A 10 -12.97 -13.89 5.33
N ARG A 11 -11.96 -14.54 4.76
CA ARG A 11 -11.39 -14.12 3.46
C ARG A 11 -12.20 -14.76 2.34
N ILE A 12 -12.69 -13.92 1.41
CA ILE A 12 -13.53 -14.34 0.29
C ILE A 12 -12.69 -15.04 -0.79
N ALA A 13 -11.58 -14.41 -1.20
CA ALA A 13 -10.68 -14.94 -2.24
C ALA A 13 -9.20 -14.64 -1.91
N PRO A 14 -8.58 -15.35 -0.94
CA PRO A 14 -7.19 -15.08 -0.56
C PRO A 14 -6.21 -15.48 -1.66
N VAL A 15 -5.32 -14.56 -2.03
CA VAL A 15 -4.19 -14.81 -2.93
C VAL A 15 -2.85 -14.66 -2.20
N ARG A 16 -1.81 -15.34 -2.69
CA ARG A 16 -0.44 -15.16 -2.18
C ARG A 16 0.21 -13.98 -2.88
N VAL A 17 0.83 -13.11 -2.08
CA VAL A 17 1.68 -12.03 -2.58
C VAL A 17 3.06 -12.60 -2.89
N ALA A 18 3.52 -12.51 -4.14
CA ALA A 18 4.73 -13.17 -4.63
C ALA A 18 5.63 -12.21 -5.43
N TRP A 19 6.15 -11.19 -4.75
CA TRP A 19 7.15 -10.27 -5.30
C TRP A 19 8.41 -10.32 -4.45
N GLU A 20 9.55 -10.00 -5.08
CA GLU A 20 10.83 -9.85 -4.40
C GLU A 20 10.97 -8.42 -3.87
N ILE A 21 11.43 -8.31 -2.62
CA ILE A 21 11.74 -7.03 -1.97
C ILE A 21 13.01 -7.17 -1.15
N GLU A 22 13.66 -6.05 -0.88
CA GLU A 22 14.81 -5.98 0.01
C GLU A 22 14.49 -6.53 1.40
N ARG A 23 15.37 -7.39 1.93
CA ARG A 23 15.20 -8.05 3.25
C ARG A 23 14.91 -7.03 4.35
N THR A 24 15.70 -5.96 4.42
CA THR A 24 15.55 -4.91 5.43
C THR A 24 14.18 -4.23 5.36
N ARG A 25 13.62 -4.08 4.15
CA ARG A 25 12.28 -3.49 3.96
C ARG A 25 11.20 -4.45 4.44
N LYS A 26 11.33 -5.75 4.14
CA LYS A 26 10.42 -6.78 4.66
C LYS A 26 10.39 -6.80 6.19
N GLU A 27 11.57 -6.84 6.82
CA GLU A 27 11.69 -6.89 8.28
C GLU A 27 11.12 -5.63 8.94
N ARG A 28 11.36 -4.46 8.34
CA ARG A 28 10.77 -3.20 8.81
C ARG A 28 9.25 -3.22 8.71
N PHE A 29 8.70 -3.69 7.59
CA PHE A 29 7.25 -3.80 7.39
C PHE A 29 6.60 -4.73 8.42
N GLU A 30 7.20 -5.89 8.67
CA GLU A 30 6.71 -6.83 9.69
C GLU A 30 6.80 -6.27 11.10
N LEU A 31 7.83 -5.48 11.41
CA LEU A 31 7.93 -4.78 12.68
C LEU A 31 6.78 -3.76 12.86
N LEU A 32 6.49 -2.96 11.83
CA LEU A 32 5.39 -1.99 11.86
C LEU A 32 4.04 -2.70 12.07
N ALA A 33 3.78 -3.78 11.34
CA ALA A 33 2.56 -4.57 11.50
C ALA A 33 2.41 -5.11 12.94
N ARG A 34 3.50 -5.63 13.52
CA ARG A 34 3.50 -6.09 14.92
C ARG A 34 3.21 -4.97 15.91
N GLN A 35 3.79 -3.78 15.70
CA GLN A 35 3.54 -2.60 16.54
C GLN A 35 2.09 -2.13 16.43
N ALA A 36 1.51 -2.20 15.23
CA ALA A 36 0.10 -1.94 14.97
C ALA A 36 -0.84 -3.06 15.49
N GLY A 37 -0.31 -4.15 16.04
CA GLY A 37 -1.09 -5.25 16.60
C GLY A 37 -1.80 -6.14 15.58
N VAL A 38 -1.41 -6.09 14.30
CA VAL A 38 -2.03 -6.86 13.20
C VAL A 38 -1.00 -7.76 12.50
N SER A 39 -1.47 -8.71 11.69
CA SER A 39 -0.56 -9.51 10.85
C SER A 39 -0.03 -8.68 9.68
N ALA A 40 1.12 -9.05 9.11
CA ALA A 40 1.70 -8.36 7.97
C ALA A 40 0.74 -8.30 6.76
N SER A 41 -0.03 -9.35 6.50
CA SER A 41 -1.03 -9.33 5.42
C SER A 41 -2.17 -8.35 5.70
N VAL A 42 -2.66 -8.28 6.94
CA VAL A 42 -3.71 -7.30 7.32
C VAL A 42 -3.14 -5.89 7.26
N PHE A 43 -1.90 -5.70 7.69
CA PHE A 43 -1.24 -4.41 7.58
C PHE A 43 -1.07 -3.97 6.11
N LEU A 44 -0.77 -4.90 5.20
CA LEU A 44 -0.72 -4.61 3.77
C LEU A 44 -2.09 -4.21 3.22
N GLU A 45 -3.15 -4.96 3.58
CA GLU A 45 -4.54 -4.61 3.23
C GLU A 45 -4.86 -3.16 3.68
N LEU A 46 -4.54 -2.78 4.93
CA LEU A 46 -4.76 -1.43 5.44
C LEU A 46 -3.92 -0.35 4.76
N VAL A 47 -2.68 -0.67 4.37
CA VAL A 47 -1.82 0.27 3.62
C VAL A 47 -2.38 0.51 2.23
N ILE A 48 -2.93 -0.51 1.58
CA ILE A 48 -3.59 -0.37 0.27
C ILE A 48 -4.81 0.55 0.42
N ASP A 49 -5.70 0.27 1.40
CA ASP A 49 -6.87 1.10 1.67
C ASP A 49 -6.48 2.57 1.90
N HIS A 50 -5.40 2.82 2.65
CA HIS A 50 -4.90 4.18 2.90
C HIS A 50 -4.32 4.86 1.64
N ILE A 51 -3.62 4.10 0.79
CA ILE A 51 -3.06 4.61 -0.47
C ILE A 51 -4.18 5.02 -1.43
N GLU A 52 -5.32 4.32 -1.43
CA GLU A 52 -6.48 4.66 -2.26
C GLU A 52 -7.03 6.07 -1.96
N ASP A 53 -6.93 6.52 -0.71
CA ASP A 53 -7.34 7.87 -0.29
C ASP A 53 -6.36 8.98 -0.74
N GLU A 54 -5.13 8.61 -1.15
CA GLU A 54 -4.06 9.55 -1.53
C GLU A 54 -3.77 9.58 -3.04
N LEU A 55 -4.58 8.88 -3.84
CA LEU A 55 -4.41 8.85 -5.29
C LEU A 55 -4.70 10.22 -5.90
N THR A 56 -3.89 10.61 -6.88
CA THR A 56 -4.23 11.71 -7.78
C THR A 56 -5.39 11.30 -8.68
N ASP A 57 -5.94 12.28 -9.39
CA ASP A 57 -6.84 12.08 -10.54
C ASP A 57 -6.29 11.12 -11.60
N ARG A 58 -4.97 10.91 -11.64
CA ARG A 58 -4.28 9.95 -12.51
C ARG A 58 -4.12 8.55 -11.90
N GLY A 59 -4.69 8.29 -10.72
CA GLY A 59 -4.68 6.96 -10.08
C GLY A 59 -3.32 6.55 -9.50
N VAL A 60 -2.41 7.50 -9.27
CA VAL A 60 -1.09 7.27 -8.67
C VAL A 60 -0.92 8.19 -7.47
N PRO A 61 -0.36 7.74 -6.34
CA PRO A 61 -0.11 8.62 -5.19
C PRO A 61 0.75 9.83 -5.55
N ALA A 62 0.47 10.99 -4.95
CA ALA A 62 1.15 12.26 -5.26
C ALA A 62 2.68 12.25 -5.00
N TRP A 63 3.15 11.36 -4.13
CA TRP A 63 4.58 11.20 -3.80
C TRP A 63 5.35 10.31 -4.80
N LEU A 64 4.67 9.70 -5.78
CA LEU A 64 5.30 8.99 -6.89
C LEU A 64 5.41 9.88 -8.13
N PRO A 65 6.34 9.58 -9.05
CA PRO A 65 6.35 10.16 -10.39
C PRO A 65 4.97 9.98 -11.05
N GLN A 66 4.37 11.08 -11.47
CA GLN A 66 3.06 11.05 -12.11
C GLN A 66 3.17 10.57 -13.55
N PRO A 67 2.17 9.84 -14.07
CA PRO A 67 2.06 9.54 -15.49
C PRO A 67 2.12 10.83 -16.33
N GLU A 68 2.53 10.71 -17.60
CA GLU A 68 2.51 11.84 -18.52
C GLU A 68 1.09 12.46 -18.57
N PRO A 69 0.98 13.79 -18.72
CA PRO A 69 -0.32 14.43 -18.89
C PRO A 69 -1.04 13.86 -20.11
N ASP A 70 -2.37 13.78 -20.04
CA ASP A 70 -3.17 13.45 -21.21
C ASP A 70 -2.97 14.49 -22.33
N GLU A 71 -3.12 14.09 -23.60
CA GLU A 71 -3.00 15.00 -24.74
C GLU A 71 -3.93 16.21 -24.58
N GLY A 72 -3.35 17.38 -24.29
CA GLY A 72 -4.08 18.64 -24.11
C GLY A 72 -3.88 19.32 -22.75
N GLU A 73 -3.28 18.64 -21.77
CA GLU A 73 -2.90 19.26 -20.50
C GLU A 73 -1.57 20.03 -20.65
N LEU A 74 -1.61 21.35 -20.44
CA LEU A 74 -0.39 22.16 -20.40
C LEU A 74 0.31 22.00 -19.05
N PRO A 75 1.63 21.76 -19.01
CA PRO A 75 2.38 21.75 -17.76
C PRO A 75 2.24 23.12 -17.07
N ILE A 76 1.83 23.15 -15.81
CA ILE A 76 1.88 24.37 -15.02
C ILE A 76 3.33 24.56 -14.57
N ASP A 77 4.08 25.38 -15.32
CA ASP A 77 5.41 25.84 -14.89
C ASP A 77 5.25 26.55 -13.54
N THR A 78 5.76 25.92 -12.49
CA THR A 78 5.85 26.56 -11.17
C THR A 78 7.21 27.27 -11.12
N ALA A 79 7.20 28.58 -11.35
CA ALA A 79 8.37 29.46 -11.32
C ALA A 79 8.97 29.61 -9.91
#